data_AF-A0A257AGC8-F1
#
_entry.id   AF-A0A257AGC8-F1
#
_cell.length_a   1.000
_cell.length_b   1.000
_cell.length_c   1.000
_cell.angle_alpha   90.00
_cell.angle_beta   90.00
_cell.angle_gamma   90.00
#
_symmetry.space_group_name_H-M   'P 1'
#
loop_
_entity.id
_entity.type
_entity.pdbx_description
1 polymer ?
#
loop_
_entity_poly.entity_id
_entity_poly.type
_entity_poly.pdbx_seq_one_letter_code
_entity_poly.pdbx_strand_id
1 'polypeptide(L)'
;MTVRISDRNALPSPPSSFVVALEVDIYKTMCVLVLQSHFCFTIQFFFTIWQNIVGTGGIEFLIGRFCENSCVILGEGDLTVGLRNRLKILKKEVLGVGELVKLETDMAISSLNGKTVEGLEKLDRDVSERVNVIEKRCFDCIALYQPVAGDLRVIGSCLKIITDLERISRLSLHIYDISKEMKSVPKMKSLREMCLIAKEMLDLSLRAFREENVKYVEKLSELDDRVDELFYEIYREVTHRMTEEEEYLAKGPLILFIARYLERISDHACKIGEAVIYMVTGRRETIK
;
A
#
# COMPACT_ATOMS: atom_id res chain seq x y z
N MET A 1 66.41 -4.48 -1.03
CA MET A 1 67.13 -5.76 -0.99
C MET A 1 66.33 -6.76 -1.81
N THR A 2 66.86 -7.10 -2.99
CA THR A 2 66.30 -8.01 -3.98
C THR A 2 66.47 -9.45 -3.52
N VAL A 3 65.42 -10.29 -3.56
CA VAL A 3 65.52 -11.77 -3.52
C VAL A 3 64.35 -12.29 -4.37
N ARG A 4 64.56 -12.52 -5.67
CA ARG A 4 64.86 -13.81 -6.33
C ARG A 4 63.73 -14.85 -6.23
N ILE A 5 63.12 -15.08 -7.40
CA ILE A 5 62.34 -16.25 -7.78
C ILE A 5 63.27 -17.47 -7.70
N SER A 6 62.83 -18.53 -7.02
CA SER A 6 63.40 -19.87 -7.15
C SER A 6 62.26 -20.89 -7.23
N ASP A 7 62.23 -21.57 -8.37
CA ASP A 7 61.59 -22.84 -8.71
C ASP A 7 60.78 -23.56 -7.63
N ARG A 8 59.55 -23.95 -8.01
CA ARG A 8 59.07 -25.32 -7.81
C ARG A 8 57.92 -25.64 -8.77
N ASN A 9 58.26 -26.51 -9.72
CA ASN A 9 57.33 -27.37 -10.43
C ASN A 9 56.34 -28.08 -9.48
N ALA A 10 55.17 -28.39 -10.05
CA ALA A 10 54.17 -29.36 -9.62
C ALA A 10 53.27 -28.99 -8.43
N LEU A 11 52.16 -28.29 -8.73
CA LEU A 11 50.88 -28.53 -8.06
C LEU A 11 50.02 -29.43 -8.98
N PRO A 12 49.43 -30.52 -8.48
CA PRO A 12 48.67 -31.44 -9.31
C PRO A 12 47.39 -30.78 -9.82
N SER A 13 47.05 -31.02 -11.08
CA SER A 13 45.74 -30.68 -11.64
C SER A 13 44.63 -31.30 -10.79
N PRO A 14 43.57 -30.55 -10.45
CA PRO A 14 42.46 -31.09 -9.68
C PRO A 14 41.77 -32.23 -10.46
N PRO A 15 41.22 -33.23 -9.77
CA PRO A 15 40.50 -34.32 -10.42
C PRO A 15 39.30 -33.78 -11.21
N SER A 16 39.02 -34.39 -12.35
CA SER A 16 37.94 -33.99 -13.29
C SER A 16 36.56 -33.88 -12.64
N SER A 17 36.33 -34.56 -11.51
CA SER A 17 35.10 -34.45 -10.72
C SER A 17 34.94 -33.12 -9.97
N PHE A 18 36.04 -32.42 -9.65
CA PHE A 18 36.00 -31.13 -8.93
C PHE A 18 35.71 -29.95 -9.86
N VAL A 19 36.15 -30.03 -11.12
CA VAL A 19 35.83 -29.04 -12.17
C VAL A 19 34.35 -29.13 -12.57
N VAL A 20 33.81 -30.35 -12.68
CA VAL A 20 32.39 -30.57 -12.97
C VAL A 20 31.49 -30.05 -11.84
N ALA A 21 31.89 -30.16 -10.58
CA ALA A 21 31.11 -29.65 -9.45
C ALA A 21 31.03 -28.10 -9.41
N LEU A 22 32.15 -27.42 -9.71
CA LEU A 22 32.19 -25.95 -9.82
C LEU A 22 31.43 -25.41 -11.04
N GLU A 23 31.46 -26.13 -12.17
CA GLU A 23 30.63 -25.78 -13.34
C GLU A 23 29.13 -25.92 -13.02
N VAL A 24 28.71 -27.01 -12.36
CA VAL A 24 27.29 -27.24 -12.01
C VAL A 24 26.73 -26.18 -11.06
N ASP A 25 27.52 -25.65 -10.13
CA ASP A 25 27.09 -24.55 -9.25
C ASP A 25 26.98 -23.21 -9.99
N ILE A 26 27.90 -22.91 -10.93
CA ILE A 26 27.78 -21.73 -11.80
C ILE A 26 26.53 -21.83 -12.68
N TYR A 27 26.21 -23.02 -13.22
CA TYR A 27 24.98 -23.23 -14.01
C TYR A 27 23.70 -23.14 -13.17
N LYS A 28 23.72 -23.59 -11.90
CA LYS A 28 22.59 -23.37 -10.98
C LYS A 28 22.38 -21.90 -10.67
N THR A 29 23.45 -21.13 -10.45
CA THR A 29 23.35 -19.69 -10.20
C THR A 29 22.99 -18.90 -11.46
N MET A 30 23.48 -19.30 -12.64
CA MET A 30 23.09 -18.71 -13.93
C MET A 30 21.63 -19.01 -14.30
N CYS A 31 21.13 -20.23 -14.06
CA CYS A 31 19.73 -20.55 -14.34
C CYS A 31 18.75 -19.74 -13.49
N VAL A 32 19.11 -19.42 -12.24
CA VAL A 32 18.30 -18.54 -11.38
C VAL A 32 18.31 -17.08 -11.87
N LEU A 33 19.43 -16.60 -12.41
CA LEU A 33 19.52 -15.25 -13.00
C LEU A 33 18.82 -15.13 -14.37
N VAL A 34 18.81 -16.20 -15.18
CA VAL A 34 18.18 -16.18 -16.51
C VAL A 34 16.65 -16.31 -16.43
N LEU A 35 16.10 -16.93 -15.38
CA LEU A 35 14.65 -17.06 -15.19
C LEU A 35 13.94 -15.75 -14.77
N GLN A 36 14.67 -14.68 -14.46
CA GLN A 36 14.10 -13.38 -14.11
C GLN A 36 14.17 -12.30 -15.21
N SER A 37 14.70 -12.62 -16.40
CA SER A 37 14.74 -11.66 -17.50
C SER A 37 13.99 -12.18 -18.71
N HIS A 38 13.08 -11.37 -19.24
CA HIS A 38 12.36 -11.60 -20.49
C HIS A 38 13.33 -11.80 -21.66
N PHE A 39 13.83 -13.01 -21.88
CA PHE A 39 14.67 -13.32 -23.04
C PHE A 39 14.55 -14.80 -23.42
N CYS A 40 13.38 -15.19 -23.93
CA CYS A 40 13.20 -16.50 -24.57
C CYS A 40 14.00 -16.60 -25.89
N PHE A 41 14.42 -15.47 -26.48
CA PHE A 41 15.14 -15.43 -27.77
C PHE A 41 16.64 -15.79 -27.69
N THR A 42 17.30 -15.64 -26.55
CA THR A 42 18.75 -15.95 -26.42
C THR A 42 19.03 -17.42 -26.15
N ILE A 43 18.04 -18.18 -25.65
CA ILE A 43 18.18 -19.62 -25.41
C ILE A 43 18.33 -20.36 -26.75
N GLN A 44 17.58 -19.99 -27.78
CA GLN A 44 17.71 -20.59 -29.12
C GLN A 44 19.10 -20.36 -29.73
N PHE A 45 19.66 -19.17 -29.54
CA PHE A 45 20.97 -18.79 -30.09
C PHE A 45 22.13 -19.52 -29.42
N PHE A 46 22.08 -19.67 -28.09
CA PHE A 46 23.05 -20.47 -27.34
C PHE A 46 22.92 -21.97 -27.64
N PHE A 47 21.70 -22.47 -27.88
CA PHE A 47 21.47 -23.87 -28.26
C PHE A 47 22.07 -24.19 -29.64
N THR A 48 21.99 -23.27 -30.62
CA THR A 48 22.60 -23.45 -31.95
C THR A 48 24.13 -23.37 -31.93
N ILE A 49 24.71 -22.51 -31.08
CA ILE A 49 26.17 -22.46 -30.89
C ILE A 49 26.67 -23.73 -30.18
N TRP A 50 25.92 -24.21 -29.18
CA TRP A 50 26.29 -25.41 -28.43
C TRP A 50 26.20 -26.69 -29.25
N GLN A 51 25.17 -26.84 -30.12
CA GLN A 51 25.08 -27.97 -31.06
C GLN A 51 26.21 -28.00 -32.10
N ASN A 52 26.82 -26.85 -32.42
CA ASN A 52 27.97 -26.79 -33.33
C ASN A 52 29.32 -27.10 -32.66
N ILE A 53 29.41 -27.02 -31.32
CA ILE A 53 30.67 -27.20 -30.58
C ILE A 53 30.77 -28.62 -29.98
N VAL A 54 29.67 -29.19 -29.52
CA VAL A 54 29.68 -30.48 -28.80
C VAL A 54 28.79 -31.47 -29.55
N GLY A 55 29.38 -32.20 -30.49
CA GLY A 55 28.70 -33.25 -31.25
C GLY A 55 27.89 -34.17 -30.33
N THR A 56 26.57 -34.17 -30.53
CA THR A 56 25.59 -34.70 -29.58
C THR A 56 25.39 -36.20 -29.72
N GLY A 57 25.74 -36.92 -28.65
CA GLY A 57 25.31 -38.29 -28.41
C GLY A 57 25.15 -38.54 -26.92
N GLY A 58 24.15 -37.92 -26.27
CA GLY A 58 23.82 -38.29 -24.88
C GLY A 58 23.08 -37.25 -24.03
N ILE A 59 23.01 -35.98 -24.41
CA ILE A 59 22.45 -34.92 -23.54
C ILE A 59 20.95 -34.64 -23.81
N GLU A 60 20.40 -35.08 -24.95
CA GLU A 60 18.98 -34.92 -25.28
C GLU A 60 18.05 -35.59 -24.26
N PHE A 61 18.51 -36.64 -23.57
CA PHE A 61 17.64 -37.44 -22.68
C PHE A 61 17.46 -36.83 -21.28
N LEU A 62 18.38 -35.98 -20.81
CA LEU A 62 18.32 -35.43 -19.45
C LEU A 62 17.60 -34.07 -19.38
N ILE A 63 17.66 -33.26 -20.43
CA ILE A 63 16.99 -31.95 -20.46
C ILE A 63 15.48 -32.12 -20.70
N GLY A 64 15.06 -33.07 -21.55
CA GLY A 64 13.64 -33.34 -21.79
C GLY A 64 12.88 -33.79 -20.54
N ARG A 65 13.49 -34.66 -19.72
CA ARG A 65 12.84 -35.22 -18.53
C ARG A 65 12.78 -34.27 -17.33
N PHE A 66 13.67 -33.27 -17.27
CA PHE A 66 13.67 -32.26 -16.20
C PHE A 66 12.62 -31.16 -16.47
N CYS A 67 12.34 -30.87 -17.74
CA CYS A 67 11.27 -29.93 -18.12
C CYS A 67 9.87 -30.52 -17.92
N GLU A 68 9.64 -31.80 -18.27
CA GLU A 68 8.31 -32.42 -18.18
C GLU A 68 7.79 -32.61 -16.74
N ASN A 69 8.66 -32.80 -15.75
CA ASN A 69 8.25 -33.09 -14.37
C ASN A 69 8.22 -31.87 -13.42
N SER A 70 8.57 -30.67 -13.89
CA SER A 70 8.58 -29.46 -13.05
C SER A 70 7.95 -28.25 -13.72
N CYS A 71 7.60 -28.33 -15.00
CA CYS A 71 6.83 -27.29 -15.67
C CYS A 71 5.34 -27.65 -15.58
N VAL A 72 4.70 -27.34 -14.44
CA VAL A 72 3.27 -27.03 -14.50
C VAL A 72 3.18 -25.76 -15.33
N ILE A 73 2.97 -25.91 -16.64
CA ILE A 73 2.61 -24.80 -17.51
C ILE A 73 1.21 -24.39 -17.08
N LEU A 74 1.12 -23.56 -16.04
CA LEU A 74 -0.03 -22.69 -15.86
C LEU A 74 -0.03 -21.81 -17.11
N GLY A 75 -0.90 -22.13 -18.07
CA GLY A 75 -1.00 -21.34 -19.30
C GLY A 75 -1.15 -19.86 -18.93
N GLU A 76 -0.62 -18.94 -19.74
CA GLU A 76 -0.69 -17.50 -19.47
C GLU A 76 -2.14 -17.02 -19.17
N GLY A 77 -3.15 -17.72 -19.68
CA GLY A 77 -4.57 -17.51 -19.35
C GLY A 77 -4.94 -17.80 -17.89
N ASP A 78 -4.33 -18.78 -17.24
CA ASP A 78 -4.61 -19.18 -15.85
C ASP A 78 -3.97 -18.19 -14.85
N LEU A 79 -2.73 -17.76 -15.10
CA LEU A 79 -2.08 -16.73 -14.29
C LEU A 79 -2.80 -15.38 -14.36
N THR A 80 -3.24 -14.96 -15.55
CA THR A 80 -3.96 -13.68 -15.74
C THR A 80 -5.36 -13.70 -15.13
N VAL A 81 -6.09 -14.82 -15.23
CA VAL A 81 -7.37 -15.00 -14.54
C VAL A 81 -7.16 -15.02 -13.02
N GLY A 82 -6.10 -15.68 -12.55
CA GLY A 82 -5.67 -15.68 -11.15
C GLY A 82 -5.43 -14.28 -10.60
N LEU A 83 -4.61 -13.47 -11.28
CA LEU A 83 -4.30 -12.09 -10.88
C LEU A 83 -5.57 -11.23 -10.84
N ARG A 84 -6.42 -11.25 -11.87
CA ARG A 84 -7.65 -10.46 -11.90
C ARG A 84 -8.59 -10.79 -10.73
N ASN A 85 -8.69 -12.06 -10.37
CA ASN A 85 -9.48 -12.47 -9.20
C ASN A 85 -8.83 -11.99 -7.89
N ARG A 86 -7.50 -12.07 -7.77
CA ARG A 86 -6.77 -11.53 -6.61
C ARG A 86 -6.96 -10.02 -6.47
N LEU A 87 -6.88 -9.25 -7.56
CA LEU A 87 -7.12 -7.81 -7.54
C LEU A 87 -8.56 -7.46 -7.11
N LYS A 88 -9.56 -8.22 -7.57
CA LYS A 88 -10.95 -8.05 -7.12
C LYS A 88 -11.11 -8.30 -5.62
N ILE A 89 -10.47 -9.35 -5.10
CA ILE A 89 -10.46 -9.65 -3.65
C ILE A 89 -9.78 -8.51 -2.90
N LEU A 90 -8.60 -8.08 -3.37
CA LEU A 90 -7.83 -7.00 -2.77
C LEU A 90 -8.65 -5.71 -2.65
N LYS A 91 -9.31 -5.28 -3.74
CA LYS A 91 -10.20 -4.09 -3.71
C LYS A 91 -11.32 -4.23 -2.68
N LYS A 92 -11.93 -5.42 -2.57
CA LYS A 92 -12.98 -5.68 -1.57
C LYS A 92 -12.45 -5.58 -0.15
N GLU A 93 -11.22 -6.05 0.10
CA GLU A 93 -10.61 -5.97 1.42
C GLU A 93 -10.25 -4.55 1.81
N VAL A 94 -9.69 -3.76 0.88
CA VAL A 94 -9.44 -2.32 1.08
C VAL A 94 -10.75 -1.59 1.42
N LEU A 95 -11.82 -1.84 0.66
CA LEU A 95 -13.14 -1.28 0.98
C LEU A 95 -13.67 -1.74 2.34
N GLY A 96 -13.41 -3.01 2.71
CA GLY A 96 -13.75 -3.54 4.03
C GLY A 96 -13.05 -2.79 5.16
N VAL A 97 -11.76 -2.48 5.02
CA VAL A 97 -11.04 -1.61 5.96
C VAL A 97 -11.63 -0.19 5.97
N GLY A 98 -11.95 0.35 4.81
CA GLY A 98 -12.60 1.66 4.69
C GLY A 98 -13.90 1.78 5.49
N GLU A 99 -14.76 0.76 5.48
CA GLU A 99 -15.99 0.75 6.28
C GLU A 99 -15.71 0.66 7.79
N LEU A 100 -14.65 -0.03 8.22
CA LEU A 100 -14.24 -0.03 9.64
C LEU A 100 -13.76 1.35 10.07
N VAL A 101 -12.92 2.00 9.26
CA VAL A 101 -12.41 3.35 9.55
C VAL A 101 -13.55 4.38 9.57
N LYS A 102 -14.56 4.25 8.69
CA LYS A 102 -15.78 5.05 8.77
C LYS A 102 -16.51 4.87 10.09
N LEU A 103 -16.65 3.63 10.54
CA LEU A 103 -17.28 3.33 11.83
C LEU A 103 -16.49 3.94 12.99
N GLU A 104 -15.16 3.85 12.99
CA GLU A 104 -14.30 4.49 14.01
C GLU A 104 -14.45 6.00 14.03
N THR A 105 -14.43 6.63 12.86
CA THR A 105 -14.59 8.07 12.71
C THR A 105 -15.95 8.50 13.27
N ASP A 106 -17.01 7.74 12.95
CA ASP A 106 -18.36 7.97 13.45
C ASP A 106 -18.48 7.81 14.97
N MET A 107 -17.80 6.81 15.52
CA MET A 107 -17.72 6.56 16.95
C MET A 107 -16.96 7.68 17.67
N ALA A 108 -15.81 8.11 17.14
CA ALA A 108 -15.02 9.22 17.68
C ALA A 108 -15.79 10.55 17.65
N ILE A 109 -16.47 10.87 16.55
CA ILE A 109 -17.29 12.09 16.46
C ILE A 109 -18.50 12.00 17.40
N SER A 110 -19.08 10.81 17.57
CA SER A 110 -20.20 10.60 18.50
C SER A 110 -19.79 10.84 19.95
N SER A 111 -18.58 10.45 20.34
CA SER A 111 -18.08 10.64 21.72
C SER A 111 -17.85 12.12 22.07
N LEU A 112 -17.57 12.99 21.09
CA LEU A 112 -17.50 14.45 21.30
C LEU A 112 -18.79 15.04 21.87
N ASN A 113 -19.94 14.42 21.58
CA ASN A 113 -21.25 14.82 22.09
C ASN A 113 -21.58 14.23 23.47
N GLY A 114 -20.60 13.61 24.16
CA GLY A 114 -20.78 12.98 25.47
C GLY A 114 -21.45 11.61 25.43
N LYS A 115 -21.53 10.98 24.26
CA LYS A 115 -22.00 9.58 24.16
C LYS A 115 -20.89 8.65 24.62
N THR A 116 -21.22 7.70 25.49
CA THR A 116 -20.30 6.60 25.82
C THR A 116 -20.12 5.73 24.59
N VAL A 117 -18.87 5.53 24.21
CA VAL A 117 -18.46 4.74 23.07
C VAL A 117 -17.44 3.72 23.57
N GLU A 118 -17.66 2.45 23.28
CA GLU A 118 -16.77 1.36 23.69
C GLU A 118 -16.26 0.61 22.46
N GLY A 119 -15.08 0.01 22.56
CA GLY A 119 -14.53 -0.84 21.52
C GLY A 119 -13.76 -0.15 20.40
N LEU A 120 -13.66 1.19 20.39
CA LEU A 120 -12.89 1.92 19.37
C LEU A 120 -11.41 1.51 19.34
N GLU A 121 -10.77 1.36 20.50
CA GLU A 121 -9.37 0.88 20.58
C GLU A 121 -9.18 -0.54 20.05
N LYS A 122 -10.22 -1.38 20.13
CA LYS A 122 -10.19 -2.71 19.52
C LYS A 122 -10.31 -2.60 18.01
N LEU A 123 -11.19 -1.72 17.53
CA LEU A 123 -11.37 -1.47 16.11
C LEU A 123 -10.06 -0.97 15.48
N ASP A 124 -9.31 -0.07 16.15
CA ASP A 124 -8.05 0.49 15.62
C ASP A 124 -6.98 -0.60 15.44
N ARG A 125 -6.96 -1.57 16.37
CA ARG A 125 -6.11 -2.76 16.25
C ARG A 125 -6.56 -3.65 15.10
N ASP A 126 -7.86 -3.89 14.94
CA ASP A 126 -8.41 -4.70 13.85
C ASP A 126 -8.13 -4.05 12.47
N VAL A 127 -8.19 -2.71 12.38
CA VAL A 127 -7.79 -1.95 11.18
C VAL A 127 -6.32 -2.16 10.88
N SER A 128 -5.44 -1.92 11.87
CA SER A 128 -3.99 -2.08 11.73
C SER A 128 -3.60 -3.50 11.27
N GLU A 129 -4.21 -4.54 11.85
CA GLU A 129 -3.98 -5.92 11.45
C GLU A 129 -4.40 -6.18 10.00
N ARG A 130 -5.58 -5.70 9.60
CA ARG A 130 -6.08 -5.86 8.22
C ARG A 130 -5.22 -5.11 7.20
N VAL A 131 -4.73 -3.92 7.54
CA VAL A 131 -3.80 -3.15 6.70
C VAL A 131 -2.54 -3.97 6.43
N ASN A 132 -1.92 -4.54 7.47
CA ASN A 132 -0.73 -5.40 7.32
C ASN A 132 -1.00 -6.63 6.43
N VAL A 133 -2.17 -7.26 6.58
CA VAL A 133 -2.57 -8.41 5.75
C VAL A 133 -2.74 -8.00 4.29
N ILE A 134 -3.38 -6.86 4.02
CA ILE A 134 -3.58 -6.35 2.65
C ILE A 134 -2.24 -5.96 2.03
N GLU A 135 -1.37 -5.28 2.77
CA GLU A 135 -0.04 -4.90 2.31
C GLU A 135 0.77 -6.13 1.88
N LYS A 136 0.81 -7.17 2.72
CA LYS A 136 1.47 -8.44 2.36
C LYS A 136 0.90 -9.02 1.07
N ARG A 137 -0.43 -9.02 0.89
CA ARG A 137 -1.08 -9.53 -0.32
C ARG A 137 -0.76 -8.71 -1.57
N CYS A 138 -0.59 -7.40 -1.44
CA CYS A 138 -0.10 -6.56 -2.53
C CYS A 138 1.29 -7.02 -2.98
N PHE A 139 2.22 -7.24 -2.03
CA PHE A 139 3.55 -7.74 -2.34
C PHE A 139 3.54 -9.16 -2.92
N ASP A 140 2.69 -10.05 -2.40
CA ASP A 140 2.50 -11.39 -2.96
C ASP A 140 2.00 -11.30 -4.41
N CYS A 141 1.07 -10.38 -4.72
CA CYS A 141 0.61 -10.19 -6.09
C CYS A 141 1.74 -9.72 -7.02
N ILE A 142 2.59 -8.80 -6.56
CA ILE A 142 3.74 -8.31 -7.33
C ILE A 142 4.73 -9.45 -7.59
N ALA A 143 5.09 -10.20 -6.55
CA ALA A 143 6.09 -11.25 -6.62
C ALA A 143 5.64 -12.45 -7.46
N LEU A 144 4.37 -12.87 -7.34
CA LEU A 144 3.86 -14.08 -7.99
C LEU A 144 3.45 -13.85 -9.44
N TYR A 145 2.92 -12.67 -9.77
CA TYR A 145 2.28 -12.43 -11.08
C TYR A 145 3.00 -11.40 -11.96
N GLN A 146 3.99 -10.67 -11.43
CA GLN A 146 4.74 -9.64 -12.16
C GLN A 146 3.83 -8.68 -12.96
N PRO A 147 2.85 -8.04 -12.29
CA PRO A 147 1.83 -7.23 -12.95
C PRO A 147 2.45 -6.03 -13.66
N VAL A 148 1.90 -5.68 -14.83
CA VAL A 148 2.37 -4.56 -15.66
C VAL A 148 1.30 -3.48 -15.79
N ALA A 149 1.75 -2.24 -16.04
CA ALA A 149 0.91 -1.09 -16.35
C ALA A 149 -0.31 -0.95 -15.42
N GLY A 150 -1.52 -1.23 -15.92
CA GLY A 150 -2.78 -1.03 -15.20
C GLY A 150 -2.90 -1.85 -13.91
N ASP A 151 -2.51 -3.13 -13.95
CA ASP A 151 -2.59 -4.01 -12.78
C ASP A 151 -1.66 -3.52 -11.66
N LEU A 152 -0.46 -3.07 -12.03
CA LEU A 152 0.49 -2.48 -11.07
C LEU A 152 -0.02 -1.15 -10.50
N ARG A 153 -0.73 -0.33 -11.30
CA ARG A 153 -1.37 0.89 -10.79
C ARG A 153 -2.45 0.57 -9.77
N VAL A 154 -3.27 -0.45 -10.00
CA VAL A 154 -4.28 -0.89 -9.03
C VAL A 154 -3.62 -1.29 -7.71
N ILE A 155 -2.58 -2.13 -7.75
CA ILE A 155 -1.88 -2.56 -6.53
C ILE A 155 -1.22 -1.36 -5.82
N GLY A 156 -0.55 -0.49 -6.57
CA GLY A 156 0.09 0.71 -6.01
C GLY A 156 -0.91 1.68 -5.38
N SER A 157 -2.08 1.87 -5.99
CA SER A 157 -3.15 2.67 -5.41
C SER A 157 -3.76 2.01 -4.17
N CYS A 158 -3.94 0.69 -4.16
CA CYS A 158 -4.37 -0.04 -2.96
C CYS A 158 -3.41 0.19 -1.78
N LEU A 159 -2.08 0.08 -2.00
CA LEU A 159 -1.07 0.34 -0.98
C LEU A 159 -1.15 1.76 -0.41
N LYS A 160 -1.33 2.77 -1.27
CA LYS A 160 -1.49 4.16 -0.79
C LYS A 160 -2.77 4.34 0.02
N ILE A 161 -3.89 3.83 -0.50
CA ILE A 161 -5.20 3.97 0.13
C ILE A 161 -5.23 3.32 1.51
N ILE A 162 -4.65 2.12 1.69
CA ILE A 162 -4.61 1.50 3.02
C ILE A 162 -3.76 2.30 4.01
N THR A 163 -2.66 2.92 3.56
CA THR A 163 -1.86 3.82 4.42
C THR A 163 -2.67 5.04 4.82
N ASP A 164 -3.38 5.68 3.89
CA ASP A 164 -4.23 6.83 4.21
C ASP A 164 -5.40 6.45 5.15
N LEU A 165 -6.01 5.28 4.95
CA LEU A 165 -7.04 4.75 5.86
C LEU A 165 -6.50 4.49 7.27
N GLU A 166 -5.30 3.92 7.41
CA GLU A 166 -4.65 3.75 8.71
C GLU A 166 -4.39 5.10 9.40
N ARG A 167 -3.99 6.13 8.63
CA ARG A 167 -3.82 7.48 9.19
C ARG A 167 -5.14 8.05 9.72
N ILE A 168 -6.24 7.87 8.99
CA ILE A 168 -7.58 8.30 9.42
C ILE A 168 -8.04 7.54 10.69
N SER A 169 -7.79 6.23 10.77
CA SER A 169 -8.03 5.41 11.97
C SER A 169 -7.33 6.01 13.19
N ARG A 170 -6.03 6.27 13.07
CA ARG A 170 -5.21 6.85 14.14
C ARG A 170 -5.66 8.24 14.55
N LEU A 171 -6.03 9.10 13.60
CA LEU A 171 -6.58 10.43 13.89
C LEU A 171 -7.93 10.34 14.62
N SER A 172 -8.78 9.39 14.24
CA SER A 172 -10.05 9.12 14.92
C SER A 172 -9.84 8.67 16.37
N LEU A 173 -8.85 7.81 16.62
CA LEU A 173 -8.47 7.43 17.98
C LEU A 173 -8.01 8.64 18.80
N HIS A 174 -7.22 9.56 18.22
CA HIS A 174 -6.82 10.78 18.92
C HIS A 174 -8.00 11.70 19.26
N ILE A 175 -8.98 11.85 18.36
CA ILE A 175 -10.23 12.57 18.65
C ILE A 175 -10.97 11.91 19.81
N TYR A 176 -11.06 10.57 19.81
CA TYR A 176 -11.69 9.81 20.88
C TYR A 176 -10.95 9.99 22.22
N ASP A 177 -9.62 9.97 22.24
CA ASP A 177 -8.83 10.17 23.46
C ASP A 177 -9.07 11.55 24.08
N ILE A 178 -9.09 12.60 23.26
CA ILE A 178 -9.44 13.96 23.72
C ILE A 178 -10.88 14.00 24.24
N SER A 179 -11.81 13.31 23.58
CA SER A 179 -13.21 13.29 24.02
C SER A 179 -13.38 12.68 25.41
N LYS A 180 -12.59 11.64 25.75
CA LYS A 180 -12.57 11.01 27.09
C LYS A 180 -12.10 12.00 28.16
N GLU A 181 -11.09 12.81 27.84
CA GLU A 181 -10.55 13.84 28.74
C GLU A 181 -11.56 14.97 28.97
N MET A 182 -12.20 15.46 27.90
CA MET A 182 -13.12 16.60 27.98
C MET A 182 -14.51 16.25 28.54
N LYS A 183 -14.92 14.97 28.51
CA LYS A 183 -16.29 14.46 28.75
C LYS A 183 -17.35 14.93 27.76
N SER A 184 -17.35 16.22 27.39
CA SER A 184 -18.19 16.79 26.34
C SER A 184 -17.56 18.05 25.77
N VAL A 185 -17.58 18.18 24.44
CA VAL A 185 -17.13 19.39 23.77
C VAL A 185 -18.23 20.45 23.78
N PRO A 186 -17.90 21.75 23.96
CA PRO A 186 -18.84 22.84 23.80
C PRO A 186 -19.59 22.77 22.46
N LYS A 187 -20.87 23.14 22.46
CA LYS A 187 -21.70 23.13 21.25
C LYS A 187 -21.28 24.27 20.33
N MET A 188 -20.41 23.97 19.38
CA MET A 188 -19.98 24.88 18.31
C MET A 188 -20.61 24.44 16.98
N LYS A 189 -21.22 25.38 16.26
CA LYS A 189 -21.85 25.09 14.96
C LYS A 189 -20.81 24.69 13.92
N SER A 190 -19.71 25.45 13.84
CA SER A 190 -18.59 25.23 12.93
C SER A 190 -17.95 23.86 13.12
N LEU A 191 -17.65 23.47 14.37
CA LEU A 191 -17.11 22.14 14.67
C LEU A 191 -18.06 21.00 14.27
N ARG A 192 -19.38 21.16 14.53
CA ARG A 192 -20.37 20.16 14.13
C ARG A 192 -20.44 20.00 12.61
N GLU A 193 -20.43 21.12 11.89
CA GLU A 193 -20.41 21.12 10.43
C GLU A 193 -19.15 20.44 9.90
N MET A 194 -17.99 20.76 10.47
CA MET A 194 -16.70 20.16 10.10
C MET A 194 -16.68 18.64 10.32
N CYS A 195 -17.27 18.15 11.42
CA CYS A 195 -17.43 16.71 11.65
C CYS A 195 -18.28 16.03 10.56
N LEU A 196 -19.33 16.69 10.08
CA LEU A 196 -20.20 16.14 9.04
C LEU A 196 -19.48 16.09 7.69
N ILE A 197 -18.75 17.15 7.35
CA ILE A 197 -18.00 17.23 6.09
C ILE A 197 -16.86 16.20 6.07
N ALA A 198 -16.08 16.07 7.15
CA ALA A 198 -15.00 15.07 7.20
C ALA A 198 -15.53 13.63 6.96
N LYS A 199 -16.69 13.30 7.52
CA LYS A 199 -17.38 12.02 7.27
C LYS A 199 -17.83 11.88 5.82
N GLU A 200 -18.37 12.94 5.24
CA GLU A 200 -18.80 12.96 3.84
C GLU A 200 -17.63 12.77 2.88
N MET A 201 -16.50 13.43 3.13
CA MET A 201 -15.28 13.29 2.33
C MET A 201 -14.71 11.87 2.38
N LEU A 202 -14.70 11.25 3.57
CA LEU A 202 -14.29 9.84 3.69
C LEU A 202 -15.24 8.91 2.91
N ASP A 203 -16.55 9.13 2.97
CA ASP A 203 -17.51 8.33 2.22
C ASP A 203 -17.39 8.54 0.70
N LEU A 204 -17.21 9.77 0.24
CA LEU A 204 -17.00 10.11 -1.17
C LEU A 204 -15.71 9.51 -1.73
N SER A 205 -14.61 9.57 -0.98
CA SER A 205 -13.33 8.99 -1.40
C SER A 205 -13.41 7.46 -1.54
N LEU A 206 -14.11 6.78 -0.63
CA LEU A 206 -14.37 5.35 -0.72
C LEU A 206 -15.33 4.97 -1.84
N ARG A 207 -16.35 5.80 -2.12
CA ARG A 207 -17.22 5.65 -3.30
C ARG A 207 -16.44 5.82 -4.60
N ALA A 208 -15.57 6.82 -4.68
CA ALA A 208 -14.69 7.05 -5.82
C ALA A 208 -13.83 5.81 -6.10
N PHE A 209 -13.26 5.19 -5.06
CA PHE A 209 -12.47 3.97 -5.20
C PHE A 209 -13.30 2.74 -5.61
N ARG A 210 -14.50 2.59 -5.04
CA ARG A 210 -15.43 1.50 -5.34
C ARG A 210 -15.88 1.52 -6.80
N GLU A 211 -16.29 2.70 -7.27
CA GLU A 211 -16.87 2.90 -8.60
C GLU A 211 -15.84 3.26 -9.66
N GLU A 212 -14.58 3.47 -9.28
CA GLU A 212 -13.49 3.91 -10.16
C GLU A 212 -13.85 5.22 -10.89
N ASN A 213 -14.60 6.10 -10.21
CA ASN A 213 -15.22 7.26 -10.81
C ASN A 213 -14.58 8.56 -10.29
N VAL A 214 -13.80 9.19 -11.17
CA VAL A 214 -13.08 10.44 -10.89
C VAL A 214 -14.00 11.64 -10.62
N LYS A 215 -15.27 11.60 -11.02
CA LYS A 215 -16.22 12.71 -10.77
C LYS A 215 -16.51 12.95 -9.29
N TYR A 216 -16.43 11.91 -8.46
CA TYR A 216 -16.57 12.09 -7.01
C TYR A 216 -15.38 12.84 -6.41
N VAL A 217 -14.23 12.84 -7.10
CA VAL A 217 -13.00 13.49 -6.65
C VAL A 217 -13.09 15.00 -6.82
N GLU A 218 -13.80 15.49 -7.84
CA GLU A 218 -14.06 16.93 -8.03
C GLU A 218 -14.76 17.55 -6.81
N LYS A 219 -15.72 16.82 -6.23
CA LYS A 219 -16.43 17.25 -5.02
C LYS A 219 -15.54 17.27 -3.76
N LEU A 220 -14.46 16.49 -3.73
CA LEU A 220 -13.57 16.48 -2.57
C LEU A 220 -12.85 17.82 -2.41
N SER A 221 -12.42 18.44 -3.52
CA SER A 221 -11.75 19.76 -3.51
C SER A 221 -12.65 20.85 -2.91
N GLU A 222 -13.91 20.91 -3.34
CA GLU A 222 -14.89 21.90 -2.82
C GLU A 222 -15.16 21.72 -1.31
N LEU A 223 -15.15 20.47 -0.83
CA LEU A 223 -15.36 20.17 0.58
C LEU A 223 -14.10 20.45 1.42
N ASP A 224 -12.91 20.27 0.85
CA ASP A 224 -11.63 20.56 1.50
C ASP A 224 -11.46 22.07 1.77
N ASP A 225 -11.77 22.91 0.77
CA ASP A 225 -11.85 24.37 0.92
C ASP A 225 -12.79 24.76 2.08
N ARG A 226 -13.94 24.09 2.18
CA ARG A 226 -14.91 24.35 3.26
C ARG A 226 -14.39 23.90 4.63
N VAL A 227 -13.65 22.80 4.69
CA VAL A 227 -13.00 22.32 5.91
C VAL A 227 -11.97 23.33 6.41
N ASP A 228 -11.16 23.90 5.52
CA ASP A 228 -10.20 24.95 5.86
C ASP A 228 -10.87 26.21 6.42
N GLU A 229 -11.94 26.67 5.76
CA GLU A 229 -12.74 27.80 6.26
C GLU A 229 -13.25 27.54 7.68
N LEU A 230 -13.84 26.37 7.91
CA LEU A 230 -14.38 25.96 9.20
C LEU A 230 -13.28 25.86 10.26
N PHE A 231 -12.10 25.37 9.92
CA PHE A 231 -10.95 25.35 10.82
C PHE A 231 -10.60 26.77 11.30
N TYR A 232 -10.54 27.75 10.38
CA TYR A 232 -10.26 29.14 10.74
C TYR A 232 -11.40 29.81 11.52
N GLU A 233 -12.66 29.44 11.27
CA GLU A 233 -13.80 29.88 12.08
C GLU A 233 -13.68 29.37 13.53
N ILE A 234 -13.41 28.07 13.70
CA ILE A 234 -13.20 27.44 15.02
C ILE A 234 -12.01 28.09 15.73
N TYR A 235 -10.91 28.31 15.01
CA TYR A 235 -9.73 28.95 15.58
C TYR A 235 -10.03 30.33 16.16
N ARG A 236 -10.75 31.18 15.41
CA ARG A 236 -11.14 32.53 15.85
C ARG A 236 -12.10 32.48 17.04
N GLU A 237 -13.09 31.60 17.02
CA GLU A 237 -14.05 31.46 18.11
C GLU A 237 -13.34 30.98 19.40
N VAL A 238 -12.52 29.94 19.31
CA VAL A 238 -11.82 29.38 20.47
C VAL A 238 -10.83 30.37 21.07
N THR A 239 -10.01 31.03 20.23
CA THR A 239 -9.03 32.01 20.72
C THR A 239 -9.70 33.21 21.37
N HIS A 240 -10.81 33.70 20.82
CA HIS A 240 -11.60 34.75 21.45
C HIS A 240 -12.14 34.31 22.81
N ARG A 241 -12.73 33.11 22.91
CA ARG A 241 -13.24 32.60 24.20
C ARG A 241 -12.14 32.37 25.24
N MET A 242 -10.93 31.99 24.82
CA MET A 242 -9.77 31.92 25.72
C MET A 242 -9.40 33.28 26.33
N THR A 243 -9.75 34.40 25.69
CA THR A 243 -9.54 35.75 26.25
C THR A 243 -10.64 36.18 27.22
N GLU A 244 -11.84 35.60 27.12
CA GLU A 244 -13.02 35.99 27.90
C GLU A 244 -13.32 35.04 29.07
N GLU A 245 -13.02 33.74 28.91
CA GLU A 245 -13.40 32.67 29.83
C GLU A 245 -12.16 31.89 30.30
N GLU A 246 -11.82 31.94 31.59
CA GLU A 246 -10.64 31.24 32.15
C GLU A 246 -10.70 29.71 31.95
N GLU A 247 -11.91 29.11 31.99
CA GLU A 247 -12.12 27.68 31.73
C GLU A 247 -11.71 27.29 30.29
N TYR A 248 -11.77 28.23 29.34
CA TYR A 248 -11.34 27.99 27.96
C TYR A 248 -9.82 27.92 27.80
N LEU A 249 -9.03 28.40 28.77
CA LEU A 249 -7.57 28.28 28.68
C LEU A 249 -7.13 26.81 28.67
N ALA A 250 -7.82 25.94 29.40
CA ALA A 250 -7.55 24.50 29.41
C ALA A 250 -8.23 23.77 28.25
N LYS A 251 -9.49 24.13 27.92
CA LYS A 251 -10.30 23.42 26.91
C LYS A 251 -9.99 23.82 25.47
N GLY A 252 -9.63 25.09 25.25
CA GLY A 252 -9.40 25.66 23.92
C GLY A 252 -8.38 24.87 23.10
N PRO A 253 -7.17 24.59 23.61
CA PRO A 253 -6.18 23.79 22.90
C PRO A 253 -6.68 22.41 22.48
N LEU A 254 -7.46 21.74 23.33
CA LEU A 254 -8.05 20.42 23.02
C LEU A 254 -9.05 20.50 21.86
N ILE A 255 -9.88 21.55 21.83
CA ILE A 255 -10.81 21.80 20.71
C ILE A 255 -10.05 22.07 19.41
N LEU A 256 -8.97 22.85 19.47
CA LEU A 256 -8.13 23.11 18.30
C LEU A 256 -7.43 21.84 17.79
N PHE A 257 -7.02 20.93 18.68
CA PHE A 257 -6.50 19.63 18.26
C PHE A 257 -7.57 18.78 17.57
N ILE A 258 -8.80 18.73 18.09
CA ILE A 258 -9.90 18.03 17.43
C ILE A 258 -10.14 18.61 16.02
N ALA A 259 -10.22 19.93 15.90
CA ALA A 259 -10.39 20.59 14.60
C ALA A 259 -9.22 20.27 13.65
N ARG A 260 -7.98 20.32 14.14
CA ARG A 260 -6.81 19.93 13.34
C ARG A 260 -6.86 18.47 12.89
N TYR A 261 -7.32 17.55 13.74
CA TYR A 261 -7.44 16.15 13.36
C TYR A 261 -8.54 15.91 12.32
N LEU A 262 -9.65 16.64 12.38
CA LEU A 262 -10.70 16.59 11.37
C LEU A 262 -10.23 17.13 10.01
N GLU A 263 -9.43 18.20 10.00
CA GLU A 263 -8.81 18.71 8.77
C GLU A 263 -7.87 17.67 8.17
N ARG A 264 -6.98 17.09 8.98
CA ARG A 264 -6.10 16.01 8.51
C ARG A 264 -6.83 14.75 8.03
N ILE A 265 -8.00 14.41 8.61
CA ILE A 265 -8.84 13.33 8.10
C ILE A 265 -9.35 13.67 6.68
N SER A 266 -9.72 14.93 6.47
CA SER A 266 -10.18 15.46 5.18
C SER A 266 -9.04 15.45 4.14
N ASP A 267 -7.83 15.88 4.52
CA ASP A 267 -6.63 15.76 3.68
C ASP A 267 -6.39 14.32 3.20
N HIS A 268 -6.46 13.35 4.11
CA HIS A 268 -6.27 11.94 3.78
C HIS A 268 -7.39 11.40 2.89
N ALA A 269 -8.62 11.89 3.03
CA ALA A 269 -9.70 11.58 2.09
C ALA A 269 -9.41 12.13 0.68
N CYS A 270 -8.85 13.34 0.57
CA CYS A 270 -8.32 13.87 -0.69
C CYS A 270 -7.20 12.99 -1.25
N LYS A 271 -6.26 12.51 -0.43
CA LYS A 271 -5.19 11.59 -0.87
C LYS A 271 -5.72 10.26 -1.41
N ILE A 272 -6.77 9.73 -0.82
CA ILE A 272 -7.49 8.56 -1.38
C ILE A 272 -8.07 8.92 -2.76
N GLY A 273 -8.70 10.07 -2.91
CA GLY A 273 -9.19 10.57 -4.20
C GLY A 273 -8.10 10.70 -5.28
N GLU A 274 -6.95 11.29 -4.93
CA GLU A 274 -5.77 11.39 -5.81
C GLU A 274 -5.26 10.00 -6.24
N ALA A 275 -5.26 9.03 -5.32
CA ALA A 275 -4.87 7.65 -5.62
C ALA A 275 -5.85 6.98 -6.60
N VAL A 276 -7.15 7.31 -6.54
CA VAL A 276 -8.17 6.86 -7.50
C VAL A 276 -7.95 7.48 -8.87
N ILE A 277 -7.67 8.78 -8.97
CA ILE A 277 -7.35 9.42 -10.26
C ILE A 277 -6.16 8.72 -10.91
N TYR A 278 -5.09 8.49 -10.14
CA TYR A 278 -3.91 7.79 -10.65
C TYR A 278 -4.22 6.34 -11.07
N MET A 279 -5.05 5.63 -10.30
CA MET A 279 -5.45 4.25 -10.63
C MET A 279 -6.12 4.19 -12.01
N VAL A 280 -7.09 5.07 -12.25
CA VAL A 280 -7.93 5.08 -13.45
C VAL A 280 -7.21 5.68 -14.65
N THR A 281 -6.58 6.84 -14.48
CA THR A 281 -6.04 7.65 -15.59
C THR A 281 -4.55 7.41 -15.84
N GLY A 282 -3.81 6.93 -14.84
CA GLY A 282 -2.35 6.87 -14.86
C GLY A 282 -1.64 8.21 -14.69
N ARG A 283 -2.38 9.31 -14.49
CA ARG A 283 -1.81 10.65 -14.24
C ARG A 283 -1.91 11.01 -12.76
N ARG A 284 -0.93 11.75 -12.27
CA ARG A 284 -0.97 12.34 -10.93
C ARG A 284 -1.61 13.71 -11.04
N GLU A 285 -2.73 13.87 -10.35
CA GLU A 285 -3.43 15.14 -10.20
C GLU A 285 -3.55 15.39 -8.70
N THR A 286 -3.27 16.63 -8.29
CA THR A 286 -3.33 17.04 -6.88
C THR A 286 -4.66 17.73 -6.66
N ILE A 287 -5.38 17.28 -5.67
CA ILE A 287 -6.57 17.98 -5.18
C ILE A 287 -6.03 19.09 -4.28
N LYS A 288 -6.47 20.31 -4.56
CA LYS A 288 -6.20 21.47 -3.71
C LYS A 288 -7.35 21.69 -2.77
#